data_AF-A0A426U358-F1
#
_entry.id   AF-A0A426U358-F1
#
_cell.length_a   1.000
_cell.length_b   1.000
_cell.length_c   1.000
_cell.angle_alpha   90.00
_cell.angle_beta   90.00
_cell.angle_gamma   90.00
#
_symmetry.space_group_name_H-M   'P 1'
#
loop_
_entity.id
_entity.type
_entity.pdbx_description
1 polymer ?
#
loop_
_entity_poly.entity_id
_entity_poly.type
_entity_poly.pdbx_seq_one_letter_code
_entity_poly.pdbx_strand_id
1 'polypeptide(L)'
;MLGRFEFPQFDGGTISKTPVPDLDNPEGVRLGELALACVALKRDLDRVNETSHVFHLPALLHMTGATLTARAAAWEAHIAASEAQLAANQREIDELAFQLYGIAGEDRQAIEAGSGSQGSAADDEPNDEDDTDTDLASPPTDHTSLVTALISYLVGCAFGRFDVRYATGERPTPLLPDPFAPLPACSPGMLIGSDGLPLREGPAGYPLAFPVHGILVDDPDHRDDLVRRVRAALDLIFDRDAEAIEQEICQVLAIHDLRDYFRRPGKGGFWDDHLKRYAKSRRKAPIYWLLQSPKRTYALWLYLHRLDSDTLSKALVSYVEPRLRLEEERLATLRTAKGSATGRDLRQAERNIERQEALLSDIRELRDRLDRAVRHYLAPDLNDGVVLTIAPLHELVPWKEAKHYWEELLAGKYAWSSIGKQLRTQGLVDSR
;
A
#
# COMPACT_ATOMS: atom_id res chain seq x y z
N MET A 1 31.74 -11.60 -22.20
CA MET A 1 30.79 -12.52 -22.87
C MET A 1 29.47 -11.77 -22.95
N LEU A 2 29.21 -11.10 -24.09
CA LEU A 2 27.96 -10.38 -24.31
C LEU A 2 26.92 -11.38 -24.81
N GLY A 3 25.80 -11.50 -24.11
CA GLY A 3 24.66 -12.28 -24.55
C GLY A 3 23.97 -11.62 -25.74
N ARG A 4 23.02 -12.34 -26.35
CA ARG A 4 22.24 -11.95 -27.54
C ARG A 4 21.40 -10.66 -27.40
N PHE A 5 21.51 -9.94 -26.28
CA PHE A 5 20.69 -8.78 -25.90
C PHE A 5 21.50 -7.68 -25.17
N GLU A 6 22.81 -7.57 -25.42
CA GLU A 6 23.67 -6.50 -24.86
C GLU A 6 23.79 -6.42 -23.32
N PHE A 7 23.18 -7.33 -22.55
CA PHE A 7 23.39 -7.45 -21.11
C PHE A 7 24.45 -8.52 -20.75
N PRO A 8 25.24 -8.31 -19.69
CA PRO A 8 26.16 -9.34 -19.18
C PRO A 8 25.37 -10.54 -18.63
N GLN A 9 25.60 -11.71 -19.21
CA GLN A 9 24.99 -12.97 -18.75
C GLN A 9 25.96 -13.68 -17.80
N PHE A 10 25.56 -13.87 -16.54
CA PHE A 10 26.33 -14.57 -15.53
C PHE A 10 25.92 -16.05 -15.46
N ASP A 11 26.76 -16.95 -15.97
CA ASP A 11 26.59 -18.41 -15.87
C ASP A 11 27.38 -18.93 -14.65
N GLY A 12 26.79 -19.84 -13.86
CA GLY A 12 27.46 -20.48 -12.72
C GLY A 12 28.78 -21.19 -13.06
N GLY A 13 28.90 -21.74 -14.27
CA GLY A 13 30.13 -22.32 -14.80
C GLY A 13 31.21 -21.28 -15.12
N THR A 14 30.84 -20.02 -15.34
CA THR A 14 31.76 -18.90 -15.53
C THR A 14 32.14 -18.27 -14.19
N ILE A 15 31.17 -18.06 -13.30
CA ILE A 15 31.41 -17.54 -11.94
C ILE A 15 32.35 -18.47 -11.14
N SER A 16 32.17 -19.79 -11.25
CA SER A 16 33.02 -20.76 -10.54
C SER A 16 34.48 -20.79 -11.02
N LYS A 17 34.78 -20.19 -12.17
CA LYS A 17 36.14 -20.05 -12.70
C LYS A 17 36.78 -18.71 -12.37
N THR A 18 36.03 -17.77 -11.79
CA THR A 18 36.55 -16.48 -11.39
C THR A 18 37.59 -16.69 -10.29
N PRO A 19 38.85 -16.28 -10.48
CA PRO A 19 39.85 -16.38 -9.43
C PRO A 19 39.43 -15.49 -8.27
N VAL A 20 39.35 -16.05 -7.07
CA VAL A 20 39.08 -15.31 -5.83
C VAL A 20 40.41 -15.23 -5.06
N PRO A 21 40.88 -14.04 -4.68
CA PRO A 21 42.10 -13.88 -3.89
C PRO A 21 41.91 -14.49 -2.50
N ASP A 22 43.00 -14.69 -1.77
CA ASP A 22 42.92 -15.06 -0.36
C ASP A 22 42.24 -13.92 0.42
N LEU A 23 41.25 -14.27 1.24
CA LEU A 23 40.46 -13.32 2.03
C LEU A 23 40.70 -13.48 3.54
N ASP A 24 41.56 -14.42 3.97
CA ASP A 24 41.92 -14.61 5.38
C ASP A 24 42.95 -13.57 5.89
N ASN A 25 43.02 -12.42 5.23
CA ASN A 25 43.89 -11.28 5.51
C ASN A 25 43.10 -10.04 5.99
N PRO A 26 43.77 -9.01 6.53
CA PRO A 26 43.10 -7.79 7.01
C PRO A 26 42.23 -7.10 5.94
N GLU A 27 42.66 -7.11 4.68
CA GLU A 27 41.94 -6.54 3.55
C GLU A 27 40.61 -7.28 3.29
N GLY A 28 40.62 -8.61 3.37
CA GLY A 28 39.43 -9.46 3.25
C GLY A 28 38.44 -9.26 4.38
N VAL A 29 38.92 -9.09 5.63
CA VAL A 29 38.06 -8.71 6.77
C VAL A 29 37.42 -7.35 6.52
N ARG A 30 38.20 -6.37 6.05
CA ARG A 30 37.72 -5.02 5.75
C ARG A 30 36.68 -5.00 4.62
N LEU A 31 36.86 -5.82 3.57
CA LEU A 31 35.86 -6.02 2.51
C LEU A 31 34.54 -6.53 3.08
N GLY A 32 34.59 -7.50 4.00
CA GLY A 32 33.40 -8.01 4.68
C GLY A 32 32.66 -6.93 5.48
N GLU A 33 33.40 -6.12 6.25
CA GLU A 33 32.82 -4.98 6.99
C GLU A 33 32.15 -3.95 6.06
N LEU A 34 32.82 -3.57 4.98
CA LEU A 34 32.29 -2.62 4.00
C LEU A 34 31.03 -3.17 3.29
N ALA A 35 31.05 -4.45 2.92
CA ALA A 35 29.89 -5.12 2.32
C ALA A 35 28.69 -5.11 3.27
N LEU A 36 28.89 -5.47 4.54
CA LEU A 36 27.83 -5.43 5.55
C LEU A 36 27.35 -4.00 5.82
N ALA A 37 28.24 -3.00 5.81
CA ALA A 37 27.87 -1.60 5.93
C ALA A 37 27.00 -1.13 4.75
N CYS A 38 27.33 -1.52 3.52
CA CYS A 38 26.52 -1.26 2.34
C CYS A 38 25.13 -1.90 2.43
N VAL A 39 25.05 -3.15 2.91
CA VAL A 39 23.77 -3.84 3.14
C VAL A 39 22.94 -3.10 4.19
N ALA A 40 23.55 -2.67 5.29
CA ALA A 40 22.87 -1.93 6.35
C ALA A 40 22.29 -0.61 5.82
N LEU A 41 23.06 0.17 5.05
CA LEU A 41 22.60 1.42 4.44
C LEU A 41 21.44 1.20 3.47
N LYS A 42 21.54 0.22 2.56
CA LYS A 42 20.45 -0.08 1.61
C LYS A 42 19.18 -0.52 2.33
N ARG A 43 19.28 -1.31 3.41
CA ARG A 43 18.12 -1.72 4.21
C ARG A 43 17.54 -0.57 5.01
N ASP A 44 18.37 0.36 5.49
CA ASP A 44 17.91 1.57 6.16
C ASP A 44 17.06 2.45 5.23
N LEU A 45 17.42 2.53 3.96
CA LEU A 45 16.65 3.23 2.94
C LEU A 45 15.37 2.47 2.54
N ASP A 46 15.39 1.13 2.55
CA ASP A 46 14.24 0.31 2.14
C ASP A 46 13.21 0.08 3.29
N ARG A 47 13.57 0.32 4.56
CA ARG A 47 12.64 0.14 5.71
C ARG A 47 11.42 1.06 5.69
N VAL A 48 11.40 2.04 4.80
CA VAL A 48 10.27 2.97 4.59
C VAL A 48 9.32 2.52 3.48
N ASN A 49 9.72 1.50 2.70
CA ASN A 49 8.90 0.92 1.65
C ASN A 49 7.92 -0.08 2.24
N GLU A 50 6.64 0.27 2.27
CA GLU A 50 5.55 -0.52 2.85
C GLU A 50 5.42 -1.94 2.27
N THR A 51 5.89 -2.16 1.04
CA THR A 51 5.85 -3.47 0.36
C THR A 51 7.07 -4.33 0.62
N SER A 52 8.09 -3.79 1.31
CA SER A 52 9.30 -4.52 1.67
C SER A 52 9.12 -5.40 2.90
N HIS A 53 9.86 -6.51 2.94
CA HIS A 53 9.97 -7.38 4.11
C HIS A 53 10.64 -6.70 5.31
N VAL A 54 11.39 -5.61 5.09
CA VAL A 54 12.05 -4.85 6.17
C VAL A 54 11.27 -3.60 6.56
N PHE A 55 10.06 -3.39 6.04
CA PHE A 55 9.25 -2.23 6.39
C PHE A 55 9.04 -2.10 7.90
N HIS A 56 9.26 -0.90 8.41
CA HIS A 56 9.06 -0.57 9.81
C HIS A 56 8.11 0.62 9.98
N LEU A 57 8.50 1.80 9.51
CA LEU A 57 7.71 3.03 9.58
C LEU A 57 7.87 3.82 8.27
N PRO A 58 6.89 4.66 7.89
CA PRO A 58 7.08 5.60 6.78
C PRO A 58 8.21 6.59 7.11
N ALA A 59 8.90 7.08 6.08
CA ALA A 59 10.08 7.94 6.21
C ALA A 59 9.86 9.17 7.13
N LEU A 60 8.69 9.81 7.05
CA LEU A 60 8.36 10.99 7.87
C LEU A 60 8.33 10.67 9.38
N LEU A 61 8.12 9.42 9.78
CA LEU A 61 8.16 8.98 11.18
C LEU A 61 9.54 8.50 11.63
N HIS A 62 10.47 8.25 10.70
CA HIS A 62 11.87 8.01 11.03
C HIS A 62 12.62 9.30 11.36
N MET A 63 12.21 10.42 10.76
CA MET A 63 12.83 11.72 10.96
C MET A 63 12.19 12.50 12.11
N THR A 64 12.96 13.37 12.76
CA THR A 64 12.43 14.31 13.75
C THR A 64 12.18 15.68 13.13
N GLY A 65 11.12 16.36 13.55
CA GLY A 65 10.78 17.68 13.05
C GLY A 65 9.38 18.11 13.47
N ALA A 66 9.16 19.42 13.55
CA ALA A 66 7.87 20.01 13.95
C ALA A 66 6.81 19.94 12.83
N THR A 67 7.23 19.92 11.56
CA THR A 67 6.34 19.84 10.39
C THR A 67 6.72 18.66 9.50
N LEU A 68 5.80 18.20 8.66
CA LEU A 68 6.07 17.18 7.65
C LEU A 68 7.11 17.67 6.63
N THR A 69 7.09 18.96 6.28
CA THR A 69 8.08 19.60 5.40
C THR A 69 9.48 19.49 5.98
N ALA A 70 9.65 19.79 7.28
CA ALA A 70 10.95 19.66 7.95
C ALA A 70 11.41 18.19 8.00
N ARG A 71 10.49 17.26 8.28
CA ARG A 71 10.76 15.81 8.27
C ARG A 71 11.16 15.30 6.89
N ALA A 72 10.53 15.81 5.83
CA ALA A 72 10.85 15.46 4.45
C ALA A 72 12.24 15.96 4.06
N ALA A 73 12.59 17.21 4.39
CA ALA A 73 13.92 17.76 4.14
C ALA A 73 15.01 16.98 4.91
N ALA A 74 14.73 16.57 6.15
CA ALA A 74 15.62 15.71 6.92
C ALA A 74 15.81 14.32 6.27
N TRP A 75 14.74 13.75 5.71
CA TRP A 75 14.79 12.49 4.99
C TRP A 75 15.61 12.59 3.69
N GLU A 76 15.45 13.67 2.93
CA GLU A 76 16.24 13.93 1.74
C GLU A 76 17.74 14.06 2.06
N ALA A 77 18.08 14.77 3.13
CA ALA A 77 19.46 14.85 3.62
C ALA A 77 20.01 13.48 4.07
N HIS A 78 19.17 12.64 4.68
CA HIS A 78 19.53 11.28 5.08
C HIS A 78 19.80 10.36 3.88
N ILE A 79 19.00 10.46 2.81
CA ILE A 79 19.24 9.76 1.55
C ILE A 79 20.59 10.19 0.97
N ALA A 80 20.81 11.50 0.80
CA ALA A 80 22.05 12.02 0.22
C ALA A 80 23.30 11.59 1.02
N ALA A 81 23.22 11.60 2.35
CA ALA A 81 24.29 11.11 3.22
C ALA A 81 24.53 9.60 3.04
N SER A 82 23.47 8.81 2.95
CA SER A 82 23.55 7.36 2.76
C SER A 82 24.14 6.99 1.39
N GLU A 83 23.75 7.69 0.34
CA GLU A 83 24.30 7.52 -1.02
C GLU A 83 25.77 7.92 -1.10
N ALA A 84 26.16 9.03 -0.46
CA ALA A 84 27.55 9.43 -0.37
C ALA A 84 28.40 8.38 0.37
N GLN A 85 27.88 7.80 1.45
CA GLN A 85 28.55 6.73 2.17
C GLN A 85 28.63 5.44 1.35
N LEU A 86 27.58 5.07 0.61
CA LEU A 86 27.61 3.93 -0.31
C LEU A 86 28.67 4.11 -1.39
N ALA A 87 28.77 5.31 -1.99
CA ALA A 87 29.80 5.62 -2.98
C ALA A 87 31.22 5.63 -2.38
N ALA A 88 31.37 6.08 -1.12
CA ALA A 88 32.64 5.98 -0.40
C ALA A 88 33.05 4.53 -0.14
N ASN A 89 32.12 3.71 0.36
CA ASN A 89 32.35 2.28 0.59
C ASN A 89 32.68 1.54 -0.70
N GLN A 90 31.98 1.84 -1.80
CA GLN A 90 32.25 1.23 -3.11
C GLN A 90 33.66 1.55 -3.60
N ARG A 91 34.10 2.82 -3.50
CA ARG A 91 35.47 3.21 -3.87
C ARG A 91 36.52 2.49 -3.03
N GLU A 92 36.28 2.30 -1.73
CA GLU A 92 37.19 1.56 -0.85
C GLU A 92 37.20 0.06 -1.20
N ILE A 93 36.04 -0.52 -1.50
CA ILE A 93 35.93 -1.91 -1.99
C ILE A 93 36.73 -2.09 -3.29
N ASP A 94 36.57 -1.18 -4.25
CA ASP A 94 37.26 -1.25 -5.55
C ASP A 94 38.78 -1.14 -5.36
N GLU A 95 39.25 -0.24 -4.48
CA GLU A 95 40.67 -0.09 -4.15
C GLU A 95 41.24 -1.37 -3.50
N LEU A 96 40.55 -1.94 -2.51
CA LEU A 96 40.95 -3.19 -1.86
C LEU A 96 40.95 -4.36 -2.86
N ALA A 97 39.97 -4.39 -3.77
CA ALA A 97 39.94 -5.39 -4.83
C ALA A 97 41.17 -5.27 -5.75
N PHE A 98 41.50 -4.08 -6.25
CA PHE A 98 42.70 -3.88 -7.07
C PHE A 98 43.98 -4.33 -6.34
N GLN A 99 44.09 -4.04 -5.04
CA GLN A 99 45.23 -4.46 -4.21
C GLN A 99 45.32 -5.98 -4.07
N LEU A 100 44.23 -6.65 -3.74
CA LEU A 100 44.17 -8.11 -3.58
C LEU A 100 44.46 -8.88 -4.88
N TYR A 101 44.01 -8.33 -6.01
CA TYR A 101 44.30 -8.89 -7.34
C TYR A 101 45.67 -8.47 -7.90
N GLY A 102 46.38 -7.56 -7.23
CA GLY A 102 47.67 -7.04 -7.69
C GLY A 102 47.59 -6.23 -8.99
N ILE A 103 46.44 -5.61 -9.27
CA ILE A 103 46.18 -4.85 -10.49
C ILE A 103 46.58 -3.38 -10.26
N ALA A 104 47.46 -2.85 -11.09
CA ALA A 104 47.97 -1.48 -10.97
C ALA A 104 48.33 -0.87 -12.34
N GLY A 105 48.65 0.42 -12.37
CA GLY A 105 49.18 1.08 -13.57
C GLY A 105 48.19 1.11 -14.75
N GLU A 106 48.66 0.72 -15.94
CA GLU A 106 47.86 0.73 -17.17
C GLU A 106 46.65 -0.22 -17.11
N ASP A 107 46.79 -1.37 -16.44
CA ASP A 107 45.70 -2.35 -16.30
C ASP A 107 44.54 -1.79 -15.48
N ARG A 108 44.85 -1.06 -14.39
CA ARG A 108 43.85 -0.37 -13.58
C ARG A 108 43.14 0.72 -14.38
N GLN A 109 43.91 1.56 -15.08
CA GLN A 109 43.35 2.65 -15.90
C GLN A 109 42.43 2.12 -17.00
N ALA A 110 42.78 1.00 -17.63
CA ALA A 110 41.96 0.35 -18.65
C ALA A 110 40.64 -0.19 -18.07
N ILE A 111 40.68 -0.78 -16.87
CA ILE A 111 39.48 -1.28 -16.18
C ILE A 111 38.58 -0.11 -15.75
N GLU A 112 39.12 0.91 -15.11
CA GLU A 112 38.35 2.09 -14.67
C GLU A 112 37.72 2.83 -15.86
N ALA A 113 38.44 2.96 -16.99
CA ALA A 113 37.90 3.55 -18.22
C ALA A 113 36.81 2.69 -18.86
N GLY A 114 36.91 1.36 -18.79
CA GLY A 114 35.91 0.43 -19.30
C GLY A 114 34.67 0.30 -18.41
N SER A 115 34.81 0.47 -17.10
CA SER A 115 33.70 0.48 -16.14
C SER A 115 32.95 1.81 -16.11
N GLY A 116 33.60 2.93 -16.45
CA GLY A 116 33.00 4.26 -16.49
C GLY A 116 32.01 4.50 -17.64
N SER A 117 31.94 3.63 -18.65
CA SER A 117 31.04 3.77 -19.81
C SER A 117 29.76 2.94 -19.74
N GLN A 118 29.49 2.23 -18.64
CA GLN A 118 28.25 1.45 -18.44
C GLN A 118 27.32 2.02 -17.36
N GLY A 119 27.61 3.22 -16.84
CA GLY A 119 26.68 3.98 -16.01
C GLY A 119 26.14 5.18 -16.78
N SER A 120 24.81 5.22 -16.99
CA SER A 120 24.04 6.38 -17.50
C SER A 120 24.18 6.69 -19.01
N ALA A 121 23.60 5.84 -19.84
CA ALA A 121 22.84 6.29 -21.00
C ALA A 121 21.43 5.67 -20.89
N ALA A 122 20.52 6.42 -20.26
CA ALA A 122 19.11 6.15 -20.41
C ALA A 122 18.77 6.49 -21.86
N ASP A 123 18.47 5.47 -22.67
CA ASP A 123 17.84 5.68 -23.96
C ASP A 123 16.42 6.21 -23.70
N ASP A 124 16.22 7.49 -23.99
CA ASP A 124 14.91 8.11 -24.21
C ASP A 124 14.31 7.54 -25.50
N GLU A 125 13.83 6.29 -25.45
CA GLU A 125 12.75 5.83 -26.33
C GLU A 125 11.40 6.15 -25.67
N PRO A 126 10.34 6.47 -26.44
CA PRO A 126 9.06 6.84 -25.88
C PRO A 126 8.45 5.63 -25.17
N ASN A 127 8.58 5.61 -23.85
CA ASN A 127 8.22 4.53 -22.95
C ASN A 127 6.68 4.31 -22.98
N ASP A 128 6.25 3.13 -23.43
CA ASP A 128 4.95 2.57 -23.04
C ASP A 128 5.00 2.30 -21.52
N GLU A 129 3.96 2.69 -20.79
CA GLU A 129 3.89 2.86 -19.31
C GLU A 129 4.13 1.60 -18.43
N ASP A 130 4.82 0.53 -18.87
CA ASP A 130 4.72 -0.77 -18.17
C ASP A 130 6.01 -1.61 -18.06
N ASP A 131 7.21 -1.02 -18.21
CA ASP A 131 8.47 -1.74 -17.99
C ASP A 131 9.26 -1.18 -16.81
N THR A 132 9.00 -1.74 -15.61
CA THR A 132 9.81 -1.55 -14.40
C THR A 132 10.42 -2.90 -14.01
N ASP A 133 11.25 -3.44 -14.89
CA ASP A 133 12.06 -4.61 -14.57
C ASP A 133 13.27 -4.18 -13.72
N THR A 134 13.20 -4.54 -12.43
CA THR A 134 14.36 -4.70 -11.52
C THR A 134 15.18 -3.48 -11.08
N ASP A 135 14.62 -2.27 -11.04
CA ASP A 135 15.20 -1.25 -10.17
C ASP A 135 14.78 -1.49 -8.71
N LEU A 136 15.75 -1.59 -7.81
CA LEU A 136 15.54 -1.29 -6.40
C LEU A 136 14.90 0.09 -6.36
N ALA A 137 13.58 0.16 -6.18
CA ALA A 137 12.84 1.41 -6.26
C ALA A 137 13.56 2.46 -5.41
N SER A 138 14.04 3.54 -6.05
CA SER A 138 14.71 4.62 -5.35
C SER A 138 13.84 5.07 -4.18
N PRO A 139 14.43 5.36 -3.01
CA PRO A 139 13.64 5.80 -1.86
C PRO A 139 12.83 7.03 -2.26
N PRO A 140 11.55 7.15 -1.83
CA PRO A 140 10.71 8.27 -2.21
C PRO A 140 11.33 9.57 -1.70
N THR A 141 11.53 10.52 -2.60
CA THR A 141 12.07 11.86 -2.31
C THR A 141 10.99 12.94 -2.45
N ASP A 142 10.01 12.73 -3.33
CA ASP A 142 8.91 13.68 -3.52
C ASP A 142 8.04 13.81 -2.27
N HIS A 143 7.81 15.06 -1.85
CA HIS A 143 7.07 15.39 -0.64
C HIS A 143 5.64 14.83 -0.65
N THR A 144 4.97 14.85 -1.80
CA THR A 144 3.61 14.28 -1.95
C THR A 144 3.63 12.76 -1.72
N SER A 145 4.61 12.07 -2.30
CA SER A 145 4.81 10.62 -2.15
C SER A 145 5.10 10.21 -0.70
N LEU A 146 5.84 11.04 0.04
CA LEU A 146 6.08 10.84 1.48
C LEU A 146 4.81 11.00 2.31
N VAL A 147 4.00 12.02 2.02
CA VAL A 147 2.71 12.25 2.71
C VAL A 147 1.71 11.15 2.41
N THR A 148 1.59 10.71 1.15
CA THR A 148 0.71 9.57 0.79
C THR A 148 1.17 8.26 1.46
N ALA A 149 2.48 8.05 1.64
CA ALA A 149 3.00 6.92 2.39
C ALA A 149 2.65 6.97 3.89
N LEU A 150 2.68 8.15 4.50
CA LEU A 150 2.20 8.35 5.86
C LEU A 150 0.72 7.99 5.99
N ILE A 151 -0.15 8.47 5.08
CA ILE A 151 -1.58 8.12 5.12
C ILE A 151 -1.80 6.63 4.92
N SER A 152 -1.09 5.98 3.99
CA SER A 152 -1.18 4.53 3.78
C SER A 152 -0.83 3.74 5.05
N TYR A 153 0.21 4.17 5.78
CA TYR A 153 0.57 3.61 7.08
C TYR A 153 -0.53 3.82 8.13
N LEU A 154 -1.12 5.03 8.20
CA LEU A 154 -2.21 5.34 9.14
C LEU A 154 -3.48 4.52 8.84
N VAL A 155 -3.80 4.31 7.57
CA VAL A 155 -4.87 3.37 7.14
C VAL A 155 -4.52 1.95 7.57
N GLY A 156 -3.26 1.53 7.45
CA GLY A 156 -2.79 0.25 7.99
C GLY A 156 -2.93 0.14 9.51
N CYS A 157 -2.69 1.21 10.26
CA CYS A 157 -2.96 1.25 11.70
C CYS A 157 -4.46 1.13 11.99
N ALA A 158 -5.31 1.84 11.24
CA ALA A 158 -6.77 1.77 11.34
C ALA A 158 -7.32 0.36 11.09
N PHE A 159 -6.70 -0.40 10.17
CA PHE A 159 -7.04 -1.81 9.89
C PHE A 159 -6.38 -2.82 10.85
N GLY A 160 -5.55 -2.37 11.79
CA GLY A 160 -4.78 -3.24 12.68
C GLY A 160 -3.75 -4.10 11.93
N ARG A 161 -3.19 -3.56 10.83
CA ARG A 161 -2.10 -4.19 10.06
C ARG A 161 -0.73 -3.76 10.59
N PHE A 162 -0.55 -2.48 10.87
CA PHE A 162 0.68 -1.94 11.45
C PHE A 162 0.51 -1.66 12.95
N ASP A 163 1.60 -1.85 13.68
CA ASP A 163 1.64 -1.60 15.13
C ASP A 163 2.00 -0.14 15.39
N VAL A 164 1.01 0.65 15.82
CA VAL A 164 1.19 2.09 16.07
C VAL A 164 2.21 2.36 17.19
N ARG A 165 2.46 1.39 18.07
CA ARG A 165 3.35 1.54 19.22
C ARG A 165 4.82 1.74 18.85
N TYR A 166 5.22 1.36 17.63
CA TYR A 166 6.54 1.69 17.12
C TYR A 166 6.67 3.20 16.82
N ALA A 167 5.60 3.81 16.29
CA ALA A 167 5.57 5.24 16.01
C ALA A 167 5.47 6.09 17.28
N THR A 168 4.78 5.60 18.32
CA THR A 168 4.69 6.29 19.63
C THR A 168 5.91 6.06 20.53
N GLY A 169 6.81 5.14 20.17
CA GLY A 169 7.96 4.76 20.98
C GLY A 169 7.66 3.83 22.17
N GLU A 170 6.41 3.38 22.32
CA GLU A 170 6.02 2.35 23.30
C GLU A 170 6.70 1.00 23.03
N ARG A 171 7.03 0.71 21.77
CA ARG A 171 7.83 -0.45 21.36
C ARG A 171 9.18 0.00 20.80
N PRO A 172 10.28 -0.69 21.16
CA PRO A 172 11.60 -0.38 20.61
C PRO A 172 11.65 -0.71 19.12
N THR A 173 12.51 -0.01 18.39
CA THR A 173 12.77 -0.33 16.98
C THR A 173 13.31 -1.76 16.86
N PRO A 174 12.71 -2.62 16.02
CA PRO A 174 13.18 -3.97 15.81
C PRO A 174 14.59 -4.00 15.23
N LEU A 175 15.40 -4.96 15.66
CA LEU A 175 16.70 -5.21 15.03
C LEU A 175 16.48 -5.82 13.64
N LEU A 176 17.24 -5.33 12.67
CA LEU A 176 17.28 -5.94 11.35
C LEU A 176 17.93 -7.33 11.47
N PRO A 177 17.30 -8.41 10.94
CA PRO A 177 17.91 -9.74 10.96
C PRO A 177 19.20 -9.77 10.14
N ASP A 178 20.05 -10.76 10.37
CA ASP A 178 21.25 -11.00 9.55
C ASP A 178 20.90 -11.02 8.03
N PRO A 179 21.76 -10.48 7.13
CA PRO A 179 21.47 -10.44 5.69
C PRO A 179 21.16 -11.80 5.04
N PHE A 180 21.64 -12.89 5.62
CA PHE A 180 21.42 -14.27 5.14
C PHE A 180 20.37 -15.01 5.97
N ALA A 181 19.74 -14.36 6.95
CA ALA A 181 18.63 -14.94 7.68
C ALA A 181 17.40 -15.14 6.77
N PRO A 182 16.54 -16.13 7.06
CA PRO A 182 15.27 -16.28 6.37
C PRO A 182 14.46 -14.97 6.41
N LEU A 183 13.83 -14.63 5.29
CA LEU A 183 12.95 -13.46 5.24
C LEU A 183 11.79 -13.64 6.24
N PRO A 184 11.45 -12.61 7.02
CA PRO A 184 10.35 -12.71 7.96
C PRO A 184 9.02 -12.79 7.20
N ALA A 185 8.08 -13.58 7.74
CA ALA A 185 6.74 -13.75 7.17
C ALA A 185 5.93 -12.43 7.20
N CYS A 186 6.21 -11.56 8.16
CA CYS A 186 5.62 -10.24 8.32
C CYS A 186 6.72 -9.21 8.50
N SER A 187 6.53 -7.99 7.98
CA SER A 187 7.53 -6.96 8.15
C SER A 187 7.61 -6.49 9.62
N PRO A 188 8.78 -5.99 10.08
CA PRO A 188 8.98 -5.60 11.47
C PRO A 188 7.95 -4.61 12.04
N GLY A 189 7.39 -3.73 11.21
CA GLY A 189 6.36 -2.76 11.60
C GLY A 189 4.94 -3.32 11.75
N MET A 190 4.70 -4.60 11.42
CA MET A 190 3.37 -5.19 11.47
C MET A 190 2.91 -5.52 12.89
N LEU A 191 1.59 -5.45 13.10
CA LEU A 191 0.94 -5.86 14.34
C LEU A 191 0.80 -7.39 14.37
N ILE A 192 1.79 -8.05 14.99
CA ILE A 192 1.93 -9.50 15.03
C ILE A 192 1.76 -10.10 16.43
N GLY A 193 1.37 -11.38 16.47
CA GLY A 193 1.33 -12.20 17.67
C GLY A 193 2.71 -12.77 18.04
N SER A 194 2.74 -13.57 19.11
CA SER A 194 3.97 -14.27 19.55
C SER A 194 4.43 -15.35 18.57
N ASP A 195 3.57 -15.77 17.66
CA ASP A 195 3.84 -16.72 16.58
C ASP A 195 4.45 -16.07 15.32
N GLY A 196 4.61 -14.74 15.32
CA GLY A 196 5.15 -14.01 14.17
C GLY A 196 4.15 -13.77 13.04
N LEU A 197 2.86 -14.05 13.26
CA LEU A 197 1.78 -13.87 12.28
C LEU A 197 0.89 -12.67 12.62
N PRO A 198 0.16 -12.10 11.64
CA PRO A 198 -0.72 -10.96 11.88
C PRO A 198 -1.81 -11.29 12.90
N LEU A 199 -2.03 -10.40 13.87
CA LEU A 199 -3.09 -10.59 14.85
C LEU A 199 -4.49 -10.54 14.21
N ARG A 200 -5.38 -11.44 14.65
CA ARG A 200 -6.79 -11.46 14.23
C ARG A 200 -7.70 -10.64 15.14
N GLU A 201 -7.22 -10.26 16.32
CA GLU A 201 -7.92 -9.45 17.31
C GLU A 201 -6.94 -8.44 17.92
N GLY A 202 -7.47 -7.33 18.46
CA GLY A 202 -6.64 -6.33 19.11
C GLY A 202 -5.99 -6.91 20.39
N PRO A 203 -4.67 -6.75 20.59
CA PRO A 203 -4.04 -7.22 21.82
C PRO A 203 -4.57 -6.44 23.02
N ALA A 204 -4.51 -7.05 24.21
CA ALA A 204 -4.95 -6.40 25.44
C ALA A 204 -4.22 -5.06 25.64
N GLY A 205 -4.99 -3.99 25.90
CA GLY A 205 -4.46 -2.64 26.09
C GLY A 205 -3.95 -1.95 24.82
N TYR A 206 -4.25 -2.47 23.61
CA TYR A 206 -3.90 -1.78 22.37
C TYR A 206 -4.60 -0.41 22.28
N PRO A 207 -3.89 0.69 21.93
CA PRO A 207 -4.45 2.03 22.03
C PRO A 207 -5.45 2.37 20.92
N LEU A 208 -5.46 1.61 19.82
CA LEU A 208 -6.40 1.79 18.72
C LEU A 208 -7.51 0.74 18.72
N ALA A 209 -8.71 1.16 18.36
CA ALA A 209 -9.83 0.24 18.15
C ALA A 209 -9.57 -0.65 16.91
N PHE A 210 -9.75 -1.95 17.07
CA PHE A 210 -9.38 -2.95 16.08
C PHE A 210 -10.58 -3.44 15.26
N PRO A 211 -10.56 -3.35 13.92
CA PRO A 211 -11.68 -3.80 13.08
C PRO A 211 -11.61 -5.32 12.85
N VAL A 212 -12.23 -6.08 13.76
CA VAL A 212 -12.20 -7.57 13.75
C VAL A 212 -12.64 -8.16 12.41
N HIS A 213 -13.65 -7.56 11.76
CA HIS A 213 -14.15 -8.03 10.46
C HIS A 213 -13.40 -7.48 9.25
N GLY A 214 -12.39 -6.64 9.45
CA GLY A 214 -11.64 -6.01 8.36
C GLY A 214 -12.48 -5.06 7.50
N ILE A 215 -13.55 -4.48 8.04
CA ILE A 215 -14.42 -3.53 7.35
C ILE A 215 -14.31 -2.18 8.07
N LEU A 216 -14.04 -1.12 7.30
CA LEU A 216 -14.21 0.27 7.72
C LEU A 216 -15.18 0.95 6.76
N VAL A 217 -15.83 2.03 7.20
CA VAL A 217 -16.85 2.73 6.43
C VAL A 217 -16.51 4.20 6.28
N ASP A 218 -16.95 4.81 5.20
CA ASP A 218 -16.94 6.26 5.01
C ASP A 218 -18.27 6.85 5.53
N ASP A 219 -18.38 6.97 6.86
CA ASP A 219 -19.57 7.49 7.54
C ASP A 219 -19.20 8.14 8.89
N PRO A 220 -19.22 9.49 9.01
CA PRO A 220 -18.88 10.19 10.24
C PRO A 220 -19.68 9.76 11.49
N ASP A 221 -20.90 9.26 11.29
CA ASP A 221 -21.79 8.85 12.37
C ASP A 221 -21.49 7.43 12.85
N HIS A 222 -20.67 6.67 12.12
CA HIS A 222 -20.37 5.27 12.43
C HIS A 222 -19.11 5.12 13.30
N ARG A 223 -19.09 4.11 14.16
CA ARG A 223 -17.93 3.81 15.04
C ARG A 223 -16.70 3.34 14.25
N ASP A 224 -16.94 2.71 13.11
CA ASP A 224 -15.92 2.15 12.20
C ASP A 224 -15.62 3.12 11.03
N ASP A 225 -15.88 4.42 11.22
CA ASP A 225 -15.53 5.47 10.25
C ASP A 225 -14.03 5.49 9.97
N LEU A 226 -13.63 5.33 8.70
CA LEU A 226 -12.23 5.29 8.28
C LEU A 226 -11.49 6.57 8.68
N VAL A 227 -12.09 7.74 8.44
CA VAL A 227 -11.45 9.03 8.70
C VAL A 227 -11.23 9.22 10.20
N ARG A 228 -12.23 8.90 11.04
CA ARG A 228 -12.07 8.90 12.51
C ARG A 228 -10.95 7.97 12.97
N ARG A 229 -10.82 6.77 12.37
CA ARG A 229 -9.77 5.80 12.74
C ARG A 229 -8.38 6.28 12.34
N VAL A 230 -8.25 6.91 11.17
CA VAL A 230 -7.01 7.53 10.71
C VAL A 230 -6.61 8.71 11.62
N ARG A 231 -7.58 9.57 11.99
CA ARG A 231 -7.35 10.67 12.94
C ARG A 231 -6.93 10.17 14.32
N ALA A 232 -7.55 9.11 14.83
CA ALA A 232 -7.12 8.51 16.08
C ALA A 232 -5.66 8.01 16.04
N ALA A 233 -5.19 7.49 14.90
CA ALA A 233 -3.79 7.14 14.73
C ALA A 233 -2.87 8.38 14.63
N LEU A 234 -3.32 9.45 13.96
CA LEU A 234 -2.61 10.74 13.95
C LEU A 234 -2.46 11.31 15.36
N ASP A 235 -3.54 11.33 16.13
CA ASP A 235 -3.58 11.84 17.51
C ASP A 235 -2.62 11.06 18.41
N LEU A 236 -2.51 9.74 18.26
CA LEU A 236 -1.55 8.95 19.03
C LEU A 236 -0.09 9.24 18.67
N ILE A 237 0.20 9.49 17.38
CA ILE A 237 1.57 9.65 16.89
C ILE A 237 2.08 11.08 17.13
N PHE A 238 1.24 12.08 16.92
CA PHE A 238 1.62 13.49 16.95
C PHE A 238 1.05 14.27 18.15
N ASP A 239 0.18 13.67 18.96
CA ASP A 239 -0.42 14.26 20.16
C ASP A 239 -0.98 15.67 19.89
N ARG A 240 -0.39 16.71 20.50
CA ARG A 240 -0.84 18.10 20.37
C ARG A 240 -0.70 18.67 18.97
N ASP A 241 0.18 18.11 18.15
CA ASP A 241 0.48 18.61 16.80
C ASP A 241 -0.41 17.95 15.73
N ALA A 242 -1.25 16.97 16.08
CA ALA A 242 -2.02 16.17 15.12
C ALA A 242 -2.90 17.02 14.18
N GLU A 243 -3.57 18.06 14.69
CA GLU A 243 -4.40 18.95 13.87
C GLU A 243 -3.56 19.75 12.87
N ALA A 244 -2.41 20.29 13.30
CA ALA A 244 -1.51 21.03 12.42
C ALA A 244 -0.90 20.12 11.33
N ILE A 245 -0.57 18.87 11.69
CA ILE A 245 -0.11 17.85 10.76
C ILE A 245 -1.21 17.48 9.75
N GLU A 246 -2.46 17.30 10.18
CA GLU A 246 -3.58 17.05 9.26
C GLU A 246 -3.79 18.23 8.29
N GLN A 247 -3.66 19.47 8.76
CA GLN A 247 -3.73 20.65 7.90
C GLN A 247 -2.61 20.68 6.85
N GLU A 248 -1.38 20.34 7.24
CA GLU A 248 -0.25 20.23 6.31
C GLU A 248 -0.46 19.11 5.30
N ILE A 249 -0.96 17.94 5.72
CA ILE A 249 -1.37 16.86 4.82
C ILE A 249 -2.36 17.38 3.78
N CYS A 250 -3.37 18.13 4.22
CA CYS A 250 -4.40 18.66 3.34
C CYS A 250 -3.83 19.66 2.32
N GLN A 251 -2.90 20.51 2.74
CA GLN A 251 -2.21 21.47 1.87
C GLN A 251 -1.36 20.75 0.80
N VAL A 252 -0.56 19.77 1.21
CA VAL A 252 0.33 19.02 0.31
C VAL A 252 -0.45 18.23 -0.73
N LEU A 253 -1.54 17.58 -0.33
CA LEU A 253 -2.38 16.79 -1.24
C LEU A 253 -3.42 17.63 -2.00
N ALA A 254 -3.44 18.95 -1.77
CA ALA A 254 -4.43 19.87 -2.31
C ALA A 254 -5.88 19.36 -2.12
N ILE A 255 -6.21 18.96 -0.89
CA ILE A 255 -7.54 18.47 -0.46
C ILE A 255 -8.09 19.41 0.62
N HIS A 256 -9.41 19.49 0.76
CA HIS A 256 -10.02 20.27 1.84
C HIS A 256 -9.93 19.51 3.18
N ASP A 257 -10.18 18.20 3.16
CA ASP A 257 -10.05 17.32 4.31
C ASP A 257 -9.69 15.89 3.87
N LEU A 258 -9.37 15.03 4.84
CA LEU A 258 -9.02 13.63 4.58
C LEU A 258 -10.16 12.84 3.91
N ARG A 259 -11.43 13.16 4.18
CA ARG A 259 -12.57 12.44 3.57
C ARG A 259 -12.63 12.69 2.08
N ASP A 260 -12.35 13.92 1.65
CA ASP A 260 -12.22 14.25 0.24
C ASP A 260 -11.14 13.40 -0.45
N TYR A 261 -10.01 13.15 0.20
CA TYR A 261 -8.95 12.30 -0.35
C TYR A 261 -9.40 10.85 -0.56
N PHE A 262 -10.14 10.27 0.40
CA PHE A 262 -10.67 8.90 0.27
C PHE A 262 -11.80 8.79 -0.76
N ARG A 263 -12.56 9.87 -1.01
CA ARG A 263 -13.66 9.91 -2.00
C ARG A 263 -13.23 10.35 -3.40
N ARG A 264 -12.07 11.01 -3.52
CA ARG A 264 -11.61 11.60 -4.77
C ARG A 264 -11.38 10.51 -5.83
N PRO A 265 -11.99 10.63 -7.02
CA PRO A 265 -11.79 9.67 -8.09
C PRO A 265 -10.46 9.90 -8.81
N GLY A 266 -9.81 8.81 -9.22
CA GLY A 266 -8.62 8.86 -10.07
C GLY A 266 -7.43 9.56 -9.41
N LYS A 267 -6.63 10.25 -10.23
CA LYS A 267 -5.35 10.82 -9.82
C LYS A 267 -5.49 11.75 -8.59
N GLY A 268 -4.67 11.50 -7.58
CA GLY A 268 -4.63 12.27 -6.35
C GLY A 268 -5.70 11.89 -5.32
N GLY A 269 -6.44 10.80 -5.55
CA GLY A 269 -7.27 10.14 -4.54
C GLY A 269 -6.61 8.88 -3.99
N PHE A 270 -6.95 8.52 -2.75
CA PHE A 270 -6.29 7.42 -2.05
C PHE A 270 -6.35 6.08 -2.79
N TRP A 271 -7.47 5.76 -3.45
CA TRP A 271 -7.62 4.52 -4.21
C TRP A 271 -6.57 4.37 -5.31
N ASP A 272 -6.29 5.44 -6.05
CA ASP A 272 -5.34 5.43 -7.17
C ASP A 272 -3.89 5.33 -6.65
N ASP A 273 -3.57 6.07 -5.59
CA ASP A 273 -2.25 6.02 -4.95
C ASP A 273 -1.99 4.63 -4.34
N HIS A 274 -3.02 4.01 -3.74
CA HIS A 274 -2.99 2.65 -3.23
C HIS A 274 -2.82 1.62 -4.36
N LEU A 275 -3.56 1.74 -5.47
CA LEU A 275 -3.39 0.85 -6.63
C LEU A 275 -1.94 0.87 -7.15
N LYS A 276 -1.34 2.06 -7.29
CA LYS A 276 0.06 2.20 -7.74
C LYS A 276 1.05 1.59 -6.77
N ARG A 277 0.87 1.83 -5.46
CA ARG A 277 1.73 1.28 -4.40
C ARG A 277 1.77 -0.25 -4.42
N TYR A 278 0.66 -0.89 -4.81
CA TYR A 278 0.53 -2.34 -4.88
C TYR A 278 0.61 -2.90 -6.31
N ALA A 279 1.15 -2.12 -7.24
CA ALA A 279 1.47 -2.55 -8.59
C ALA A 279 2.98 -2.80 -8.72
N LYS A 280 3.37 -3.86 -9.43
CA LYS A 280 4.76 -4.13 -9.83
C LYS A 280 4.76 -4.77 -11.21
N SER A 281 5.34 -4.08 -12.20
CA SER A 281 5.15 -4.42 -13.62
C SER A 281 3.63 -4.62 -13.89
N ARG A 282 3.26 -5.67 -14.61
CA ARG A 282 1.88 -6.02 -14.93
C ARG A 282 1.04 -6.51 -13.75
N ARG A 283 1.65 -6.78 -12.58
CA ARG A 283 0.94 -7.33 -11.42
C ARG A 283 0.31 -6.21 -10.59
N LYS A 284 -1.02 -6.23 -10.44
CA LYS A 284 -1.77 -5.33 -9.55
C LYS A 284 -2.40 -6.11 -8.41
N ALA A 285 -2.08 -5.76 -7.17
CA ALA A 285 -2.52 -6.51 -5.98
C ALA A 285 -2.95 -5.61 -4.81
N PRO A 286 -3.94 -4.71 -4.99
CA PRO A 286 -4.41 -3.85 -3.91
C PRO A 286 -4.96 -4.67 -2.74
N ILE A 287 -4.58 -4.30 -1.52
CA ILE A 287 -4.97 -5.04 -0.31
C ILE A 287 -6.09 -4.39 0.52
N TYR A 288 -6.31 -3.08 0.39
CA TYR A 288 -7.55 -2.43 0.81
C TYR A 288 -8.45 -2.37 -0.43
N TRP A 289 -9.71 -2.74 -0.30
CA TRP A 289 -10.68 -2.78 -1.41
C TRP A 289 -11.80 -1.78 -1.14
N LEU A 290 -11.96 -0.83 -2.05
CA LEU A 290 -13.01 0.18 -2.01
C LEU A 290 -14.28 -0.34 -2.68
N LEU A 291 -15.35 -0.54 -1.90
CA LEU A 291 -16.70 -0.82 -2.38
C LEU A 291 -17.52 0.45 -2.19
N GLN A 292 -18.01 1.05 -3.27
CA GLN A 292 -18.68 2.35 -3.16
C GLN A 292 -19.97 2.41 -3.96
N SER A 293 -20.87 3.29 -3.52
CA SER A 293 -22.06 3.60 -4.28
C SER A 293 -21.70 4.30 -5.61
N PRO A 294 -22.56 4.21 -6.63
CA PRO A 294 -22.31 4.81 -7.95
C PRO A 294 -22.00 6.31 -7.90
N LYS A 295 -22.72 7.07 -7.07
CA LYS A 295 -22.48 8.51 -6.86
C LYS A 295 -21.49 8.80 -5.72
N ARG A 296 -20.88 7.76 -5.13
CA ARG A 296 -19.82 7.85 -4.11
C ARG A 296 -20.24 8.57 -2.83
N THR A 297 -21.53 8.49 -2.51
CA THR A 297 -22.08 9.08 -1.28
C THR A 297 -21.88 8.20 -0.06
N TYR A 298 -21.65 6.89 -0.27
CA TYR A 298 -21.37 5.92 0.77
C TYR A 298 -20.38 4.88 0.27
N ALA A 299 -19.40 4.52 1.11
CA ALA A 299 -18.37 3.57 0.75
C ALA A 299 -17.92 2.71 1.94
N LEU A 300 -17.50 1.49 1.63
CA LEU A 300 -16.89 0.54 2.54
C LEU A 300 -15.48 0.23 2.06
N TRP A 301 -14.57 0.05 3.00
CA TRP A 301 -13.19 -0.36 2.77
C TRP A 301 -12.98 -1.73 3.41
N LEU A 302 -12.63 -2.72 2.59
CA LEU A 302 -12.37 -4.07 3.06
C LEU A 302 -10.86 -4.34 3.09
N TYR A 303 -10.38 -5.02 4.11
CA TYR A 303 -9.00 -5.48 4.18
C TYR A 303 -8.87 -6.93 3.73
N LEU A 304 -8.18 -7.13 2.60
CA LEU A 304 -8.02 -8.40 1.89
C LEU A 304 -7.63 -9.57 2.82
N HIS A 305 -6.65 -9.36 3.70
CA HIS A 305 -6.13 -10.42 4.56
C HIS A 305 -7.04 -10.78 5.75
N ARG A 306 -8.19 -10.09 5.88
CA ARG A 306 -9.25 -10.38 6.86
C ARG A 306 -10.56 -10.83 6.21
N LEU A 307 -10.59 -11.00 4.88
CA LEU A 307 -11.79 -11.50 4.22
C LEU A 307 -12.08 -12.93 4.65
N ASP A 308 -13.35 -13.19 4.93
CA ASP A 308 -13.93 -14.50 5.20
C ASP A 308 -15.21 -14.70 4.37
N SER A 309 -15.80 -15.89 4.45
CA SER A 309 -17.04 -16.24 3.74
C SER A 309 -18.18 -15.25 4.00
N ASP A 310 -18.20 -14.66 5.19
CA ASP A 310 -19.32 -13.86 5.66
C ASP A 310 -19.05 -12.36 5.53
N THR A 311 -17.88 -11.94 5.04
CA THR A 311 -17.51 -10.52 4.99
C THR A 311 -18.51 -9.68 4.21
N LEU A 312 -18.98 -10.15 3.05
CA LEU A 312 -19.96 -9.41 2.24
C LEU A 312 -21.34 -9.37 2.91
N SER A 313 -21.75 -10.46 3.56
CA SER A 313 -22.98 -10.52 4.34
C SER A 313 -22.93 -9.57 5.55
N LYS A 314 -21.79 -9.52 6.25
CA LYS A 314 -21.52 -8.57 7.34
C LYS A 314 -21.54 -7.13 6.82
N ALA A 315 -20.91 -6.85 5.69
CA ALA A 315 -20.94 -5.54 5.02
C ALA A 315 -22.38 -5.08 4.75
N LEU A 316 -23.21 -5.97 4.21
CA LEU A 316 -24.62 -5.67 3.91
C LEU A 316 -25.43 -5.41 5.19
N VAL A 317 -25.47 -6.38 6.11
CA VAL A 317 -26.36 -6.38 7.28
C VAL A 317 -25.91 -5.40 8.36
N SER A 318 -24.59 -5.22 8.54
CA SER A 318 -24.05 -4.40 9.63
C SER A 318 -23.72 -2.97 9.23
N TYR A 319 -23.57 -2.67 7.94
CA TYR A 319 -23.17 -1.33 7.48
C TYR A 319 -24.17 -0.71 6.50
N VAL A 320 -24.58 -1.41 5.44
CA VAL A 320 -25.42 -0.81 4.40
C VAL A 320 -26.89 -0.73 4.83
N GLU A 321 -27.47 -1.81 5.33
CA GLU A 321 -28.89 -1.85 5.75
C GLU A 321 -29.21 -0.92 6.93
N PRO A 322 -28.38 -0.84 8.00
CA PRO A 322 -28.61 0.11 9.08
C PRO A 322 -28.55 1.56 8.58
N ARG A 323 -27.59 1.89 7.71
CA ARG A 323 -27.49 3.22 7.11
C ARG A 323 -28.73 3.55 6.28
N LEU A 324 -29.19 2.60 5.46
CA LEU A 324 -30.38 2.80 4.63
C LEU A 324 -31.61 3.12 5.48
N ARG A 325 -31.86 2.34 6.56
CA ARG A 325 -32.98 2.59 7.49
C ARG A 325 -32.90 3.97 8.14
N LEU A 326 -31.72 4.36 8.61
CA LEU A 326 -31.50 5.69 9.20
C LEU A 326 -31.84 6.81 8.22
N GLU A 327 -31.41 6.69 6.97
CA GLU A 327 -31.68 7.70 5.95
C GLU A 327 -33.16 7.72 5.51
N GLU A 328 -33.86 6.59 5.58
CA GLU A 328 -35.31 6.49 5.32
C GLU A 328 -36.11 7.20 6.43
N GLU A 329 -35.73 7.01 7.69
CA GLU A 329 -36.30 7.72 8.84
C GLU A 329 -36.06 9.23 8.77
N ARG A 330 -34.84 9.65 8.39
CA ARG A 330 -34.49 11.06 8.13
C ARG A 330 -35.38 11.65 7.03
N LEU A 331 -35.59 10.92 5.93
CA LEU A 331 -36.49 11.35 4.86
C LEU A 331 -37.94 11.50 5.34
N ALA A 332 -38.45 10.54 6.12
CA ALA A 332 -39.81 10.60 6.67
C ALA A 332 -40.01 11.83 7.58
N THR A 333 -39.00 12.15 8.39
CA THR A 333 -38.98 13.34 9.24
C THR A 333 -39.02 14.62 8.41
N LEU A 334 -38.19 14.73 7.36
CA LEU A 334 -38.19 15.88 6.44
C LEU A 334 -39.54 16.08 5.75
N ARG A 335 -40.18 14.99 5.31
CA ARG A 335 -41.51 15.02 4.68
C ARG A 335 -42.59 15.51 5.64
N THR A 336 -42.52 15.09 6.91
CA THR A 336 -43.43 15.57 7.96
C THR A 336 -43.24 17.07 8.22
N ALA A 337 -41.99 17.52 8.35
CA ALA A 337 -41.66 18.93 8.56
C ALA A 337 -42.08 19.83 7.38
N LYS A 338 -41.97 19.33 6.14
CA LYS A 338 -42.45 20.04 4.94
C LYS A 338 -43.94 20.39 5.02
N GLY A 339 -44.76 19.52 5.64
CA GLY A 339 -46.22 19.73 5.76
C GLY A 339 -46.60 21.01 6.50
N SER A 340 -45.72 21.53 7.37
CA SER A 340 -45.91 22.79 8.10
C SER A 340 -45.14 23.99 7.53
N ALA A 341 -44.35 23.80 6.47
CA ALA A 341 -43.48 24.84 5.91
C ALA A 341 -44.22 25.73 4.89
N THR A 342 -43.87 27.02 4.83
CA THR A 342 -44.48 27.97 3.87
C THR A 342 -43.41 28.85 3.20
N GLY A 343 -43.74 29.41 2.03
CA GLY A 343 -42.89 30.39 1.34
C GLY A 343 -41.47 29.89 1.02
N ARG A 344 -40.46 30.58 1.55
CA ARG A 344 -39.03 30.25 1.35
C ARG A 344 -38.66 28.92 2.02
N ASP A 345 -39.21 28.64 3.19
CA ASP A 345 -38.90 27.44 3.96
C ASP A 345 -39.44 26.19 3.26
N LEU A 346 -40.59 26.31 2.57
CA LEU A 346 -41.14 25.23 1.75
C LEU A 346 -40.16 24.83 0.61
N ARG A 347 -39.61 25.82 -0.09
CA ARG A 347 -38.62 25.57 -1.17
C ARG A 347 -37.33 24.94 -0.64
N GLN A 348 -36.88 25.35 0.56
CA GLN A 348 -35.71 24.74 1.18
C GLN A 348 -35.98 23.31 1.62
N ALA A 349 -37.14 23.03 2.21
CA ALA A 349 -37.57 21.70 2.59
C ALA A 349 -37.67 20.77 1.36
N GLU A 350 -38.18 21.26 0.23
CA GLU A 350 -38.22 20.52 -1.03
C GLU A 350 -36.84 20.12 -1.53
N ARG A 351 -35.89 21.05 -1.55
CA ARG A 351 -34.50 20.76 -1.94
C ARG A 351 -33.83 19.77 -1.00
N ASN A 352 -34.08 19.86 0.31
CA ASN A 352 -33.53 18.94 1.29
C ASN A 352 -34.10 17.52 1.09
N ILE A 353 -35.40 17.40 0.81
CA ILE A 353 -36.05 16.12 0.48
C ILE A 353 -35.46 15.53 -0.80
N GLU A 354 -35.33 16.32 -1.86
CA GLU A 354 -34.75 15.86 -3.14
C GLU A 354 -33.32 15.34 -2.97
N ARG A 355 -32.47 16.06 -2.21
CA ARG A 355 -31.11 15.62 -1.88
C ARG A 355 -31.11 14.31 -1.09
N GLN A 356 -32.02 14.20 -0.12
CA GLN A 356 -32.15 13.00 0.71
C GLN A 356 -32.63 11.79 -0.10
N GLU A 357 -33.57 11.98 -1.02
CA GLU A 357 -34.04 10.94 -1.95
C GLU A 357 -32.92 10.49 -2.89
N ALA A 358 -32.11 11.43 -3.39
CA ALA A 358 -30.95 11.12 -4.23
C ALA A 358 -29.89 10.31 -3.50
N LEU A 359 -29.62 10.63 -2.22
CA LEU A 359 -28.73 9.87 -1.33
C LEU A 359 -29.26 8.45 -1.10
N LEU A 360 -30.54 8.34 -0.73
CA LEU A 360 -31.20 7.05 -0.51
C LEU A 360 -31.19 6.16 -1.76
N SER A 361 -31.46 6.73 -2.92
CA SER A 361 -31.39 6.01 -4.18
C SER A 361 -30.00 5.45 -4.44
N ASP A 362 -28.95 6.21 -4.11
CA ASP A 362 -27.55 5.79 -4.32
C ASP A 362 -27.14 4.67 -3.34
N ILE A 363 -27.56 4.76 -2.08
CA ILE A 363 -27.33 3.71 -1.07
C ILE A 363 -28.12 2.44 -1.41
N ARG A 364 -29.36 2.56 -1.91
CA ARG A 364 -30.15 1.40 -2.40
C ARG A 364 -29.46 0.71 -3.56
N GLU A 365 -28.90 1.46 -4.51
CA GLU A 365 -28.18 0.86 -5.63
C GLU A 365 -26.91 0.12 -5.16
N LEU A 366 -26.17 0.68 -4.19
CA LEU A 366 -25.07 -0.02 -3.53
C LEU A 366 -25.53 -1.30 -2.85
N ARG A 367 -26.63 -1.23 -2.08
CA ARG A 367 -27.23 -2.39 -1.41
C ARG A 367 -27.57 -3.49 -2.41
N ASP A 368 -28.23 -3.15 -3.51
CA ASP A 368 -28.69 -4.14 -4.49
C ASP A 368 -27.51 -4.77 -5.24
N ARG A 369 -26.45 -4.01 -5.55
CA ARG A 369 -25.20 -4.55 -6.09
C ARG A 369 -24.50 -5.49 -5.11
N LEU A 370 -24.46 -5.11 -3.83
CA LEU A 370 -23.85 -5.92 -2.78
C LEU A 370 -24.66 -7.19 -2.49
N ASP A 371 -25.99 -7.11 -2.47
CA ASP A 371 -26.89 -8.25 -2.33
C ASP A 371 -26.72 -9.25 -3.48
N ARG A 372 -26.56 -8.79 -4.73
CA ARG A 372 -26.20 -9.67 -5.85
C ARG A 372 -24.87 -10.38 -5.62
N ALA A 373 -23.84 -9.66 -5.20
CA ALA A 373 -22.53 -10.25 -4.90
C ALA A 373 -22.62 -11.31 -3.77
N VAL A 374 -23.43 -11.06 -2.74
CA VAL A 374 -23.70 -12.01 -1.65
C VAL A 374 -24.43 -13.26 -2.17
N ARG A 375 -25.46 -13.10 -3.01
CA ARG A 375 -26.24 -14.23 -3.56
C ARG A 375 -25.40 -15.15 -4.45
N HIS A 376 -24.46 -14.59 -5.20
CA HIS A 376 -23.53 -15.35 -6.03
C HIS A 376 -22.41 -16.01 -5.22
N TYR A 377 -22.38 -15.85 -3.88
CA TYR A 377 -21.45 -16.42 -2.92
C TYR A 377 -20.22 -17.09 -3.54
N LEU A 378 -19.17 -16.29 -3.73
CA LEU A 378 -17.86 -16.78 -4.13
C LEU A 378 -16.90 -16.56 -2.96
N ALA A 379 -16.54 -17.65 -2.29
CA ALA A 379 -15.59 -17.62 -1.19
C ALA A 379 -14.25 -17.12 -1.72
N PRO A 380 -13.68 -16.03 -1.14
CA PRO A 380 -12.42 -15.48 -1.61
C PRO A 380 -11.28 -16.46 -1.32
N ASP A 381 -10.40 -16.65 -2.30
CA ASP A 381 -9.14 -17.40 -2.15
C ASP A 381 -7.98 -16.53 -2.64
N LEU A 382 -7.01 -16.27 -1.75
CA LEU A 382 -5.84 -15.45 -2.06
C LEU A 382 -4.85 -16.17 -2.99
N ASN A 383 -4.91 -17.50 -3.06
CA ASN A 383 -4.05 -18.29 -3.95
C ASN A 383 -4.41 -18.11 -5.43
N ASP A 384 -5.63 -17.65 -5.73
CA ASP A 384 -6.04 -17.29 -7.09
C ASP A 384 -5.42 -15.97 -7.57
N GLY A 385 -4.83 -15.19 -6.64
CA GLY A 385 -4.34 -13.85 -6.90
C GLY A 385 -5.44 -12.80 -6.81
N VAL A 386 -5.07 -11.60 -6.34
CA VAL A 386 -5.98 -10.50 -6.00
C VAL A 386 -6.96 -10.16 -7.13
N VAL A 387 -6.48 -10.15 -8.38
CA VAL A 387 -7.28 -9.82 -9.56
C VAL A 387 -8.47 -10.75 -9.76
N LEU A 388 -8.30 -12.06 -9.52
CA LEU A 388 -9.38 -13.04 -9.64
C LEU A 388 -10.28 -13.01 -8.41
N THR A 389 -9.70 -12.84 -7.22
CA THR A 389 -10.47 -12.78 -5.96
C THR A 389 -11.42 -11.58 -5.91
N ILE A 390 -11.02 -10.42 -6.43
CA ILE A 390 -11.83 -9.19 -6.42
C ILE A 390 -12.78 -9.08 -7.61
N ALA A 391 -12.53 -9.80 -8.71
CA ALA A 391 -13.33 -9.74 -9.94
C ALA A 391 -14.85 -9.89 -9.72
N PRO A 392 -15.35 -10.80 -8.86
CA PRO A 392 -16.78 -10.87 -8.54
C PRO A 392 -17.41 -9.57 -8.02
N LEU A 393 -16.60 -8.64 -7.51
CA LEU A 393 -17.04 -7.36 -6.97
C LEU A 393 -16.95 -6.23 -8.01
N HIS A 394 -16.81 -6.53 -9.30
CA HIS A 394 -16.61 -5.53 -10.36
C HIS A 394 -17.70 -4.46 -10.46
N GLU A 395 -18.92 -4.72 -9.99
CA GLU A 395 -20.00 -3.71 -9.94
C GLU A 395 -19.85 -2.71 -8.78
N LEU A 396 -19.06 -3.06 -7.76
CA LEU A 396 -18.90 -2.28 -6.51
C LEU A 396 -17.56 -1.54 -6.46
N VAL A 397 -16.51 -2.13 -7.06
CA VAL A 397 -15.15 -1.60 -7.01
C VAL A 397 -14.91 -0.65 -8.19
N PRO A 398 -14.37 0.56 -7.97
CA PRO A 398 -14.06 1.50 -9.05
C PRO A 398 -12.75 1.12 -9.76
N TRP A 399 -12.67 -0.11 -10.27
CA TRP A 399 -11.47 -0.65 -10.90
C TRP A 399 -11.82 -1.45 -12.16
N LYS A 400 -11.37 -0.99 -13.33
CA LYS A 400 -11.76 -1.56 -14.63
C LYS A 400 -11.23 -2.98 -14.82
N GLU A 401 -10.08 -3.27 -14.23
CA GLU A 401 -9.42 -4.58 -14.30
C GLU A 401 -10.26 -5.66 -13.62
N ALA A 402 -10.96 -5.34 -12.52
CA ALA A 402 -11.88 -6.28 -11.89
C ALA A 402 -12.97 -6.75 -12.88
N LYS A 403 -13.50 -5.82 -13.70
CA LYS A 403 -14.48 -6.15 -14.75
C LYS A 403 -13.86 -7.00 -15.85
N HIS A 404 -12.64 -6.66 -16.29
CA HIS A 404 -11.93 -7.45 -17.30
C HIS A 404 -11.73 -8.91 -16.85
N TYR A 405 -11.20 -9.12 -15.65
CA TYR A 405 -10.98 -10.47 -15.11
C TYR A 405 -12.29 -11.22 -14.84
N TRP A 406 -13.37 -10.52 -14.50
CA TRP A 406 -14.70 -11.11 -14.39
C TRP A 406 -15.21 -11.67 -15.72
N GLU A 407 -15.06 -10.92 -16.81
CA GLU A 407 -15.41 -11.37 -18.16
C GLU A 407 -14.57 -12.59 -18.59
N GLU A 408 -13.27 -12.61 -18.25
CA GLU A 408 -12.40 -13.74 -18.52
C GLU A 408 -12.71 -14.99 -17.68
N LEU A 409 -13.14 -14.81 -16.42
CA LEU A 409 -13.64 -15.88 -15.56
C LEU A 409 -14.90 -16.51 -16.14
N LEU A 410 -15.85 -15.68 -16.60
CA LEU A 410 -17.08 -16.14 -17.26
C LEU A 410 -16.79 -16.85 -18.60
N ALA A 411 -15.74 -16.43 -19.31
CA ALA A 411 -15.24 -17.11 -20.51
C ALA A 411 -14.48 -18.42 -20.22
N GLY A 412 -14.29 -18.78 -18.95
CA GLY A 412 -13.65 -20.03 -18.53
C GLY A 412 -12.11 -20.04 -18.62
N LYS A 413 -11.47 -18.88 -18.83
CA LYS A 413 -10.00 -18.80 -18.99
C LYS A 413 -9.21 -19.23 -17.74
N TYR A 414 -9.83 -19.13 -16.56
CA TYR A 414 -9.21 -19.44 -15.27
C TYR A 414 -9.84 -20.65 -14.59
N ALA A 415 -10.12 -21.72 -15.33
CA ALA A 415 -10.74 -22.94 -14.79
C ALA A 415 -9.94 -23.59 -13.63
N TRP A 416 -8.64 -23.32 -13.53
CA TRP A 416 -7.77 -23.82 -12.45
C TRP A 416 -8.03 -23.12 -11.10
N SER A 417 -8.51 -21.88 -11.12
CA SER A 417 -8.73 -21.05 -9.93
C SER A 417 -9.89 -21.55 -9.07
N SER A 418 -9.84 -21.30 -7.76
CA SER A 418 -10.95 -21.56 -6.83
C SER A 418 -12.22 -20.83 -7.26
N ILE A 419 -12.12 -19.54 -7.60
CA ILE A 419 -13.24 -18.73 -8.10
C ILE A 419 -13.84 -19.36 -9.38
N GLY A 420 -13.01 -19.73 -10.35
CA GLY A 420 -13.46 -20.37 -11.59
C GLY A 420 -14.11 -21.75 -11.36
N LYS A 421 -13.66 -22.52 -10.37
CA LYS A 421 -14.32 -23.77 -9.95
C LYS A 421 -15.69 -23.50 -9.34
N GLN A 422 -15.80 -22.52 -8.44
CA GLN A 422 -17.07 -22.14 -7.81
C GLN A 422 -18.09 -21.65 -8.84
N LEU A 423 -17.67 -20.82 -9.80
CA LEU A 423 -18.53 -20.36 -10.91
C LEU A 423 -19.08 -21.52 -11.76
N ARG A 424 -18.26 -22.54 -12.04
CA ARG A 424 -18.71 -23.75 -12.73
C ARG A 424 -19.71 -24.55 -11.90
N THR A 425 -19.47 -24.71 -10.60
CA THR A 425 -20.42 -25.39 -9.70
C THR A 425 -21.77 -24.68 -9.64
N GLN A 426 -21.78 -23.36 -9.78
CA GLN A 426 -23.01 -22.55 -9.84
C GLN A 426 -23.66 -22.50 -11.23
N GLY A 427 -23.06 -23.12 -12.26
CA GLY A 427 -23.59 -23.14 -13.63
C GLY A 427 -23.44 -21.80 -14.38
N LEU A 428 -22.55 -20.92 -13.93
CA LEU A 428 -22.30 -19.60 -14.54
C LEU A 428 -21.25 -19.64 -15.66
N VAL A 429 -20.54 -20.76 -15.82
CA VAL A 429 -19.52 -20.99 -16.84
C VAL A 429 -19.78 -22.34 -17.50
N ASP A 430 -19.83 -22.36 -18.83
CA ASP A 430 -20.04 -23.60 -19.59
C ASP A 430 -18.92 -24.61 -19.31
N SER A 431 -19.31 -25.86 -19.09
CA SER A 431 -18.38 -26.99 -19.00
C SER A 431 -17.92 -27.34 -20.41
N ARG A 432 -16.80 -26.76 -20.86
CA ARG A 432 -16.11 -27.24 -22.06
C ARG A 432 -15.27 -28.46 -21.77
#